data_AF-A0A2K3LC88-F1
#
_entry.id   AF-A0A2K3LC88-F1
#
_cell.length_a   1.000
_cell.length_b   1.000
_cell.length_c   1.000
_cell.angle_alpha   90.00
_cell.angle_beta   90.00
_cell.angle_gamma   90.00
#
_symmetry.space_group_name_H-M   'P 1'
#
loop_
_entity.id
_entity.type
_entity.pdbx_description
1 polymer ?
#
loop_
_entity_poly.entity_id
_entity_poly.type
_entity_poly.pdbx_seq_one_letter_code
_entity_poly.pdbx_strand_id
1 'polypeptide(L)' 'MSVEEAIDLVDKCINEIRSRLVVAPPNFIIKIVDKDGAREYAWRQSVADTPAPSA' A
#
# COMPACT_ATOMS: atom_id res chain seq x y z
N MET A 1 10.91 4.79 16.36
CA MET A 1 10.31 3.75 15.50
C MET A 1 11.29 3.51 14.36
N SER A 2 11.74 2.28 14.18
CA SER A 2 12.57 1.92 13.03
C SER A 2 11.72 1.91 11.75
N VAL A 3 12.37 1.85 10.59
CA VAL A 3 11.65 1.75 9.32
C VAL A 3 10.86 0.44 9.30
N GLU A 4 11.45 -0.66 9.77
CA GLU A 4 10.84 -1.99 9.81
C GLU A 4 9.57 -1.99 10.68
N GLU A 5 9.64 -1.42 11.88
CA GLU A 5 8.47 -1.29 12.77
C GLU A 5 7.36 -0.44 12.14
N ALA A 6 7.73 0.61 11.39
CA ALA A 6 6.79 1.47 10.69
C ALA A 6 6.06 0.71 9.57
N ILE A 7 6.80 -0.12 8.82
CA ILE A 7 6.25 -0.93 7.74
C ILE A 7 5.30 -1.99 8.29
N ASP A 8 5.67 -2.66 9.40
CA ASP A 8 4.78 -3.62 10.07
C ASP A 8 3.47 -2.98 10.51
N LEU A 9 3.52 -1.72 10.96
CA LEU A 9 2.32 -0.96 11.31
C LEU A 9 1.48 -0.61 10.07
N VAL A 10 2.11 -0.15 8.99
CA VAL A 10 1.43 0.14 7.72
C VAL A 10 0.73 -1.10 7.17
N ASP A 11 1.37 -2.28 7.23
CA ASP A 11 0.78 -3.53 6.77
C ASP A 11 -0.46 -3.91 7.61
N LYS A 12 -0.45 -3.69 8.93
CA LYS A 12 -1.64 -3.85 9.78
C LYS A 12 -2.76 -2.87 9.38
N CYS A 13 -2.43 -1.61 9.10
CA CYS A 13 -3.42 -0.61 8.65
C CYS A 13 -4.05 -0.99 7.31
N ILE A 14 -3.26 -1.49 6.35
CA ILE A 14 -3.77 -1.97 5.06
C ILE A 14 -4.76 -3.12 5.27
N ASN A 15 -4.48 -4.04 6.20
CA ASN A 15 -5.40 -5.14 6.50
C ASN A 15 -6.73 -4.64 7.11
N GLU A 16 -6.70 -3.64 7.98
CA GLU A 16 -7.92 -3.02 8.51
C GLU A 16 -8.74 -2.32 7.42
N ILE A 17 -8.08 -1.64 6.47
CA ILE A 17 -8.76 -1.01 5.32
C ILE A 17 -9.44 -2.08 4.46
N ARG A 18 -8.73 -3.17 4.15
CA ARG A 18 -9.24 -4.29 3.36
C ARG A 18 -10.42 -4.99 4.02
N SER A 19 -10.43 -5.09 5.35
CA SER A 19 -11.49 -5.81 6.08
C SER A 19 -12.75 -4.98 6.31
N ARG A 20 -12.62 -3.64 6.39
CA ARG A 20 -13.73 -2.75 6.78
C ARG A 20 -14.38 -2.01 5.62
N LEU A 21 -13.66 -1.76 4.53
CA LEU A 21 -14.23 -1.04 3.39
C LEU A 21 -14.98 -1.99 2.46
N VAL A 22 -16.25 -1.69 2.20
CA VAL A 22 -17.09 -2.42 1.23
C VAL A 22 -16.46 -2.43 -0.16
N VAL A 23 -15.75 -1.35 -0.51
CA VAL A 23 -14.91 -1.26 -1.71
C VAL A 23 -13.52 -0.82 -1.26
N ALA A 24 -12.65 -1.80 -0.96
CA ALA A 24 -11.27 -1.53 -0.58
C ALA A 24 -10.40 -1.33 -1.84
N PRO A 25 -9.49 -0.33 -1.86
CA PRO A 25 -8.47 -0.25 -2.90
C PRO A 25 -7.63 -1.53 -2.92
N PRO A 26 -7.42 -2.14 -4.11
CA PRO A 26 -6.69 -3.41 -4.20
C PRO A 26 -5.18 -3.23 -4.03
N ASN A 27 -4.62 -2.06 -4.33
CA ASN A 27 -3.17 -1.87 -4.42
C ASN A 27 -2.73 -0.65 -3.62
N PHE A 28 -1.64 -0.77 -2.85
CA PHE A 28 -1.07 0.32 -2.04
C PHE A 28 0.40 0.54 -2.38
N ILE A 29 0.79 1.80 -2.57
CA ILE A 29 2.20 2.22 -2.67
C ILE A 29 2.63 2.79 -1.33
N ILE A 30 3.68 2.22 -0.75
CA ILE A 30 4.30 2.75 0.46
C ILE A 30 5.43 3.69 0.03
N LYS A 31 5.36 4.95 0.44
CA LYS A 31 6.43 5.93 0.24
C LYS A 31 7.01 6.34 1.58
N ILE A 32 8.33 6.46 1.64
CA ILE A 32 9.03 7.03 2.80
C ILE A 32 9.40 8.46 2.44
N VAL A 33 9.04 9.38 3.32
CA VAL A 33 9.41 10.79 3.24
C VAL A 33 10.36 11.10 4.40
N ASP A 34 11.57 11.50 4.07
CA ASP A 34 12.57 11.95 5.04
C ASP A 34 13.35 13.15 4.51
N LYS A 35 14.44 13.51 5.18
CA LYS A 35 15.30 14.66 4.83
C LYS A 35 15.86 14.60 3.40
N ASP A 36 15.96 13.41 2.81
CA ASP A 36 16.52 13.19 1.48
C ASP A 36 15.42 13.20 0.40
N GLY A 37 14.15 13.40 0.80
CA GLY A 37 13.00 13.54 -0.07
C GLY A 37 12.00 12.39 0.07
N ALA A 38 11.15 12.24 -0.95
CA ALA A 38 10.16 11.17 -1.03
C ALA A 38 10.65 10.05 -1.95
N ARG A 39 10.69 8.81 -1.44
CA ARG A 39 11.02 7.62 -2.25
C ARG A 39 9.94 6.56 -2.12
N GLU A 40 9.76 5.78 -3.18
CA GLU A 40 8.94 4.58 -3.12
C GLU A 40 9.69 3.47 -2.39
N TYR A 41 9.02 2.82 -1.46
CA TYR A 41 9.60 1.74 -0.66
C TYR A 41 9.13 0.38 -1.16
N ALA A 42 7.81 0.20 -1.27
CA ALA A 42 7.25 -1.09 -1.68
C ALA A 42 5.84 -0.93 -2.25
N TRP A 43 5.45 -1.94 -3.03
CA TRP A 43 4.10 -2.11 -3.53
C TRP A 43 3.41 -3.28 -2.83
N ARG A 44 2.19 -3.07 -2.34
CA ARG A 44 1.31 -4.10 -1.79
C ARG A 44 0.15 -4.30 -2.74
N GLN A 45 0.33 -5.18 -3.72
CA GLN A 45 -0.73 -5.57 -4.64
C GLN A 45 -1.60 -6.67 -4.04
N SER A 46 -2.92 -6.52 -4.13
CA SER A 46 -3.87 -7.62 -3.83
C SER A 46 -4.49 -8.19 -5.09
N VAL A 47 -4.49 -7.42 -6.19
CA VAL A 47 -5.06 -7.82 -7.48
C VAL A 47 -4.10 -7.35 -8.57
N ALA A 48 -3.65 -8.27 -9.42
CA ALA A 48 -2.89 -7.92 -10.61
C ALA A 48 -3.78 -7.07 -11.52
N ASP A 49 -3.27 -5.96 -12.05
CA ASP A 49 -4.01 -5.13 -13.00
C ASP A 49 -4.47 -6.01 -14.16
N THR A 50 -5.77 -6.29 -14.23
CA THR A 50 -6.35 -6.90 -15.43
C THR A 50 -6.51 -5.75 -16.41
N PRO A 51 -5.90 -5.81 -17.61
CA PRO A 51 -6.05 -4.74 -18.58
C PRO A 51 -7.55 -4.52 -18.83
N ALA A 52 -8.01 -3.28 -18.66
CA ALA A 52 -9.40 -2.92 -18.88
C ALA A 52 -9.83 -3.43 -20.27
N PRO A 53 -11.01 -4.08 -20.40
CA PRO A 53 -11.46 -4.55 -21.70
C PRO A 53 -11.57 -3.34 -22.62
N SER A 54 -10.80 -3.37 -23.71
CA SER A 54 -10.89 -2.42 -24.80
C SER A 54 -12.31 -2.48 -25.37
N ALA A 55 -13.02 -1.35 -25.28
CA ALA A 55 -14.33 -1.14 -25.89
C ALA A 55 -14.25 -1.09 -27.41
#